data_AF-A0A1F8PUP5-F1
#
_entry.id   AF-A0A1F8PUP5-F1
#
_cell.length_a   1.000
_cell.length_b   1.000
_cell.length_c   1.000
_cell.angle_alpha   90.00
_cell.angle_beta   90.00
_cell.angle_gamma   90.00
#
_symmetry.space_group_name_H-M   'P 1'
#
loop_
_entity.id
_entity.type
_entity.pdbx_description
1 polymer ?
#
loop_
_entity_poly.entity_id
_entity_poly.type
_entity_poly.pdbx_seq_one_letter_code
_entity_poly.pdbx_strand_id
1 'polypeptide(L)'
;MSDDAITAVYDFVERAYIRLQAGEVLNHCLDKGDAVPLHNLVEGLVLAGPQSLSVLREIIAEVVTRKAQLHDDRHQIFHKLAKNLRNYGIRLTSQYSPLTFAHLNPVIFLSYLSQEGVTEERSQLHCLRLFQDTQELMRSLSDNFRLLNEIEIYLQDWLWGLIYQSTRQECVDRTVIAGEAKWAL
;
A
#
# COMPACT_ATOMS: atom_id res chain seq x y z
N MET A 1 -26.35 -24.31 14.99
CA MET A 1 -26.05 -24.37 13.55
C MET A 1 -26.56 -23.15 12.78
N SER A 2 -27.63 -22.46 13.20
CA SER A 2 -28.07 -21.18 12.60
C SER A 2 -27.29 -19.96 13.12
N ASP A 3 -26.95 -19.95 14.41
CA ASP A 3 -26.27 -18.82 15.05
C ASP A 3 -24.84 -18.62 14.51
N ASP A 4 -24.13 -19.72 14.23
CA ASP A 4 -22.77 -19.68 13.67
C ASP A 4 -22.72 -19.01 12.29
N ALA A 5 -23.78 -19.18 11.48
CA ALA A 5 -23.88 -18.56 10.16
C ALA A 5 -24.16 -17.06 10.26
N ILE A 6 -24.98 -16.64 11.21
CA ILE A 6 -25.33 -15.25 11.45
C ILE A 6 -24.11 -14.49 12.02
N THR A 7 -23.39 -15.07 12.98
CA THR A 7 -22.14 -14.51 13.51
C THR A 7 -21.09 -14.36 12.42
N ALA A 8 -20.91 -15.37 11.56
CA ALA A 8 -19.95 -15.28 10.45
C ALA A 8 -20.28 -14.13 9.48
N VAL A 9 -21.58 -13.86 9.23
CA VAL A 9 -22.01 -12.72 8.40
C VAL A 9 -21.71 -11.40 9.09
N TYR A 10 -21.99 -11.27 10.40
CA TYR A 10 -21.66 -10.06 11.15
C TYR A 10 -20.16 -9.77 11.17
N ASP A 11 -19.34 -10.78 11.48
CA ASP A 11 -17.88 -10.66 11.48
C ASP A 11 -17.34 -10.27 10.08
N PHE A 12 -17.98 -10.77 9.02
CA PHE A 12 -17.61 -10.41 7.65
C PHE A 12 -17.95 -8.94 7.36
N VAL A 13 -19.15 -8.49 7.72
CA VAL A 13 -19.60 -7.12 7.51
C VAL A 13 -18.76 -6.14 8.32
N GLU A 14 -18.44 -6.47 9.57
CA GLU A 14 -17.59 -5.66 10.44
C GLU A 14 -16.19 -5.51 9.83
N ARG A 15 -15.56 -6.61 9.40
CA ARG A 15 -14.25 -6.54 8.72
C ARG A 15 -14.30 -5.73 7.43
N ALA A 16 -15.35 -5.87 6.63
CA ALA A 16 -15.53 -5.08 5.42
C ALA A 16 -15.67 -3.58 5.73
N TYR A 17 -16.40 -3.23 6.79
CA TYR A 17 -16.56 -1.86 7.24
C TYR A 17 -15.23 -1.26 7.73
N ILE A 18 -14.46 -2.01 8.52
CA ILE A 18 -13.13 -1.61 8.97
C ILE A 18 -12.21 -1.35 7.78
N ARG A 19 -12.17 -2.26 6.79
CA ARG A 19 -11.37 -2.07 5.58
C ARG A 19 -11.78 -0.83 4.79
N LEU A 20 -13.08 -0.55 4.70
CA LEU A 20 -13.57 0.66 4.05
C LEU A 20 -13.04 1.92 4.76
N GLN A 21 -13.19 2.00 6.08
CA GLN A 21 -12.68 3.13 6.87
C GLN A 21 -11.15 3.26 6.78
N ALA A 22 -10.43 2.14 6.91
CA ALA A 22 -8.99 2.10 6.72
C ALA A 22 -8.61 2.62 5.34
N GLY A 23 -9.37 2.22 4.31
CA GLY A 23 -9.18 2.65 2.95
C GLY A 23 -9.38 4.16 2.75
N GLU A 24 -10.36 4.77 3.42
CA GLU A 24 -10.56 6.23 3.39
C GLU A 24 -9.39 6.98 4.03
N VAL A 25 -8.92 6.51 5.19
CA VAL A 25 -7.75 7.11 5.86
C VAL A 25 -6.49 6.97 5.01
N LEU A 26 -6.27 5.81 4.40
CA LEU A 26 -5.14 5.58 3.52
C LEU A 26 -5.21 6.45 2.26
N ASN A 27 -6.39 6.66 1.67
CA ASN A 27 -6.56 7.62 0.58
C ASN A 27 -6.15 9.02 1.03
N HIS A 28 -6.58 9.44 2.21
CA HIS A 28 -6.22 10.75 2.75
C HIS A 28 -4.70 10.90 2.97
N CYS A 29 -4.02 9.83 3.40
CA CYS A 29 -2.57 9.79 3.50
C CYS A 29 -1.90 9.96 2.14
N LEU A 30 -2.36 9.22 1.13
CA LEU A 30 -1.81 9.28 -0.23
C LEU A 30 -2.03 10.65 -0.87
N ASP A 31 -3.21 11.25 -0.70
CA ASP A 31 -3.54 12.56 -1.26
C ASP A 31 -2.67 13.69 -0.65
N LYS A 32 -2.33 13.58 0.65
CA LYS A 32 -1.51 14.55 1.36
C LYS A 32 -0.01 14.26 1.31
N GLY A 33 0.39 13.04 0.97
CA GLY A 33 1.77 12.57 1.07
C GLY A 33 2.28 12.43 2.50
N ASP A 34 1.40 12.16 3.47
CA ASP A 34 1.74 12.12 4.90
C ASP A 34 0.96 11.01 5.65
N ALA A 35 1.62 10.35 6.60
CA ALA A 35 1.06 9.27 7.42
C ALA A 35 0.29 9.76 8.66
N VAL A 36 0.32 11.06 8.99
CA VAL A 36 -0.39 11.63 10.16
C VAL A 36 -1.85 11.16 10.33
N PRO A 37 -2.70 11.13 9.28
CA PRO A 37 -4.07 10.65 9.44
C PRO A 37 -4.16 9.22 9.99
N LEU A 38 -3.24 8.35 9.56
CA LEU A 38 -3.14 6.98 10.04
C LEU A 38 -2.60 6.92 11.46
N HIS A 39 -1.57 7.71 11.79
CA HIS A 39 -1.03 7.75 13.14
C HIS A 39 -2.12 8.08 14.17
N ASN A 40 -2.95 9.09 13.88
CA ASN A 40 -4.07 9.46 14.75
C ASN A 40 -5.09 8.32 14.95
N LEU A 41 -5.38 7.57 13.88
CA LEU A 41 -6.25 6.39 13.97
C LEU A 41 -5.62 5.31 14.87
N VAL A 42 -4.34 5.00 14.66
CA VAL A 42 -3.62 3.97 15.41
C VAL A 42 -3.49 4.35 16.89
N GLU A 43 -3.23 5.61 17.21
CA GLU A 43 -3.21 6.08 18.61
C GLU A 43 -4.54 5.79 19.31
N GLY A 44 -5.68 6.05 18.65
CA GLY A 44 -7.00 5.69 19.18
C GLY A 44 -7.18 4.19 19.41
N LEU A 45 -6.70 3.36 18.48
CA LEU A 45 -6.75 1.90 18.60
C LEU A 45 -5.88 1.37 19.75
N VAL A 46 -4.69 1.95 19.90
CA VAL A 46 -3.74 1.59 20.97
C VAL A 46 -4.31 1.97 22.34
N LEU A 47 -4.93 3.15 22.46
CA LEU A 47 -5.60 3.58 23.69
C LEU A 47 -6.78 2.69 24.06
N ALA A 48 -7.51 2.19 23.06
CA ALA A 48 -8.54 1.18 23.30
C ALA A 48 -7.93 -0.13 23.83
N GLY A 49 -6.76 -0.54 23.35
CA GLY A 49 -6.02 -1.68 23.89
C GLY A 49 -6.17 -2.98 23.09
N PRO A 50 -5.95 -4.16 23.71
CA PRO A 50 -5.84 -5.45 23.01
C PRO A 50 -7.02 -5.84 22.12
N GLN A 51 -8.23 -5.37 22.41
CA GLN A 51 -9.43 -5.64 21.59
C GLN A 51 -9.34 -5.02 20.19
N SER A 52 -8.50 -4.00 19.99
CA SER A 52 -8.28 -3.36 18.70
C SER A 52 -7.36 -4.15 17.77
N LEU A 53 -6.82 -5.27 18.22
CA LEU A 53 -5.84 -6.07 17.48
C LEU A 53 -6.42 -6.61 16.16
N SER A 54 -7.69 -7.02 16.15
CA SER A 54 -8.40 -7.42 14.93
C SER A 54 -8.48 -6.27 13.93
N VAL A 55 -8.84 -5.08 14.39
CA VAL A 55 -8.94 -3.86 13.57
C VAL A 55 -7.58 -3.52 12.96
N LEU A 56 -6.50 -3.56 13.76
CA LEU A 56 -5.15 -3.26 13.29
C LEU A 56 -4.67 -4.24 12.22
N ARG A 57 -5.01 -5.53 12.36
CA ARG A 57 -4.71 -6.55 11.33
C ARG A 57 -5.45 -6.29 10.03
N GLU A 58 -6.71 -5.86 10.09
CA GLU A 58 -7.47 -5.50 8.90
C GLU A 58 -6.92 -4.25 8.20
N ILE A 59 -6.44 -3.26 8.96
CA ILE A 59 -5.76 -2.09 8.38
C ILE A 59 -4.46 -2.52 7.68
N ILE A 60 -3.65 -3.39 8.29
CA ILE A 60 -2.45 -3.94 7.64
C ILE A 60 -2.79 -4.69 6.35
N ALA A 61 -3.86 -5.51 6.37
CA ALA A 61 -4.30 -6.23 5.19
C ALA A 61 -4.71 -5.28 4.04
N GLU A 62 -5.36 -4.17 4.38
CA GLU A 62 -5.72 -3.12 3.41
C GLU A 62 -4.47 -2.43 2.84
N VAL A 63 -3.47 -2.12 3.67
CA VAL A 63 -2.18 -1.55 3.22
C VAL A 63 -1.47 -2.50 2.24
N VAL A 64 -1.38 -3.79 2.58
CA VAL A 64 -0.76 -4.80 1.72
C VAL A 64 -1.50 -4.91 0.38
N THR A 65 -2.84 -4.91 0.41
CA THR A 65 -3.67 -4.95 -0.79
C THR A 65 -3.40 -3.74 -1.71
N ARG A 66 -3.32 -2.54 -1.13
CA ARG A 66 -3.02 -1.32 -1.88
C ARG A 66 -1.61 -1.29 -2.44
N LYS A 67 -0.61 -1.79 -1.71
CA LYS A 67 0.76 -1.92 -2.22
C LYS A 67 0.82 -2.85 -3.43
N ALA A 68 0.10 -3.98 -3.39
CA ALA A 68 -0.02 -4.88 -4.53
C ALA A 68 -0.68 -4.18 -5.73
N GLN A 69 -1.77 -3.43 -5.51
CA GLN A 69 -2.43 -2.66 -6.55
C GLN A 69 -1.49 -1.63 -7.20
N LEU A 70 -0.78 -0.82 -6.41
CA LEU A 70 0.16 0.19 -6.94
C LEU A 70 1.31 -0.47 -7.73
N HIS A 71 1.75 -1.65 -7.30
CA HIS A 71 2.76 -2.42 -8.01
C HIS A 71 2.24 -2.84 -9.40
N ASP A 72 1.01 -3.34 -9.48
CA ASP A 72 0.39 -3.76 -10.73
C ASP A 72 0.08 -2.57 -11.66
N ASP A 73 -0.41 -1.46 -11.10
CA ASP A 73 -0.65 -0.21 -11.82
C ASP A 73 0.63 0.29 -12.50
N ARG A 74 1.76 0.24 -11.79
CA ARG A 74 3.07 0.63 -12.33
C ARG A 74 3.44 -0.21 -13.55
N HIS A 75 3.23 -1.52 -13.51
CA HIS A 75 3.47 -2.41 -14.65
C HIS A 75 2.51 -2.11 -15.79
N GLN A 76 1.23 -1.86 -15.50
CA GLN A 76 0.23 -1.55 -16.50
C GLN A 76 0.55 -0.25 -17.24
N ILE A 77 0.95 0.80 -16.52
CA ILE A 77 1.37 2.09 -17.08
C ILE A 77 2.59 1.91 -17.99
N PHE A 78 3.60 1.16 -17.53
CA PHE A 78 4.78 0.86 -18.35
C PHE A 78 4.41 0.10 -19.64
N HIS A 79 3.56 -0.92 -19.54
CA HIS A 79 3.08 -1.66 -20.70
C HIS A 79 2.27 -0.80 -21.67
N LYS A 80 1.44 0.10 -21.16
CA LYS A 80 0.67 1.06 -21.97
C LYS A 80 1.60 2.01 -22.72
N LEU A 81 2.64 2.52 -22.05
CA LEU A 81 3.67 3.32 -22.70
C LEU A 81 4.39 2.53 -23.80
N ALA A 82 4.86 1.32 -23.49
CA ALA A 82 5.53 0.45 -24.46
C ALA A 82 4.65 0.14 -25.68
N LYS A 83 3.33 0.01 -25.49
CA LYS A 83 2.36 -0.18 -26.57
C LYS A 83 2.20 1.10 -27.40
N ASN A 84 2.11 2.26 -26.76
CA ASN A 84 1.99 3.54 -27.45
C ASN A 84 3.24 3.87 -28.27
N LEU A 85 4.44 3.66 -27.71
CA LEU A 85 5.71 3.88 -28.41
C LEU A 85 5.88 2.94 -29.62
N ARG A 86 5.36 1.71 -29.53
CA ARG A 86 5.32 0.77 -30.68
C ARG A 86 4.54 1.29 -31.87
N ASN A 87 3.52 2.13 -31.66
CA ASN A 87 2.78 2.76 -32.76
C ASN A 87 3.64 3.76 -33.55
N TYR A 88 4.74 4.22 -32.97
CA TYR A 88 5.75 5.08 -33.62
C TYR A 88 6.98 4.29 -34.11
N GLY A 89 6.90 2.95 -34.11
CA GLY A 89 8.00 2.08 -34.52
C GLY A 89 9.07 1.81 -33.44
N ILE A 90 8.94 2.44 -32.27
CA ILE A 90 9.92 2.35 -31.18
C ILE A 90 9.72 1.07 -30.38
N ARG A 91 10.79 0.31 -30.15
CA ARG A 91 10.75 -0.92 -29.34
C ARG A 91 11.60 -0.79 -28.10
N LEU A 92 10.97 -0.51 -26.95
CA LEU A 92 11.67 -0.55 -25.66
C LEU A 92 12.38 -1.91 -25.49
N THR A 93 13.70 -1.86 -25.47
CA THR A 93 14.56 -3.04 -25.30
C THR A 93 14.37 -3.64 -23.91
N SER A 94 14.68 -4.93 -23.77
CA SER A 94 14.53 -5.68 -22.51
C SER A 94 15.35 -5.13 -21.33
N GLN A 95 16.26 -4.19 -21.58
CA GLN A 95 17.03 -3.49 -20.56
C GLN A 95 16.19 -2.48 -19.76
N TYR A 96 15.03 -2.06 -20.27
CA TYR A 96 14.15 -1.13 -19.58
C TYR A 96 13.09 -1.89 -18.79
N SER A 97 13.28 -1.95 -17.48
CA SER A 97 12.24 -2.26 -16.49
C SER A 97 11.46 -0.99 -16.09
N PRO A 98 10.26 -1.11 -15.51
CA PRO A 98 9.51 0.05 -15.00
C PRO A 98 10.33 0.93 -14.05
N LEU A 99 11.17 0.31 -13.21
CA LEU A 99 12.04 1.00 -12.24
C LEU A 99 13.16 1.79 -12.93
N THR A 100 13.85 1.18 -13.89
CA THR A 100 14.91 1.85 -14.66
C THR A 100 14.33 2.94 -15.55
N PHE A 101 13.11 2.75 -16.05
CA PHE A 101 12.45 3.70 -16.94
C PHE A 101 12.05 4.99 -16.22
N ALA A 102 11.58 4.89 -14.98
CA ALA A 102 11.23 6.05 -14.15
C ALA A 102 12.41 7.03 -13.94
N HIS A 103 13.65 6.54 -14.05
CA HIS A 103 14.88 7.33 -13.85
C HIS A 103 15.57 7.73 -15.16
N LEU A 104 14.99 7.37 -16.32
CA LEU A 104 15.61 7.68 -17.61
C LEU A 104 15.63 9.20 -17.83
N ASN A 105 16.75 9.72 -18.35
CA ASN A 105 16.88 11.14 -18.67
C ASN A 105 16.14 11.45 -19.99
N PRO A 106 15.31 12.51 -20.06
CA PRO A 106 14.64 12.95 -21.29
C PRO A 106 15.59 13.14 -22.49
N VAL A 107 16.82 13.62 -22.26
CA VAL A 107 17.82 13.81 -23.32
C VAL A 107 18.30 12.48 -23.88
N ILE A 108 18.50 11.48 -23.02
CA ILE A 108 18.85 10.11 -23.43
C ILE A 108 17.69 9.45 -24.16
N PHE A 109 16.46 9.74 -23.74
CA PHE A 109 15.28 9.25 -24.43
C PHE A 109 15.16 9.85 -25.85
N LEU A 110 15.43 11.14 -26.02
CA LEU A 110 15.45 11.78 -27.35
C LEU A 110 16.53 11.21 -28.28
N SER A 111 17.74 10.95 -27.77
CA SER A 111 18.78 10.31 -28.58
C SER A 111 18.42 8.87 -28.94
N TYR A 112 17.69 8.17 -28.07
CA TYR A 112 17.14 6.86 -28.38
C TYR A 112 16.06 6.92 -29.47
N LEU A 113 15.15 7.90 -29.43
CA LEU A 113 14.14 8.10 -30.47
C LEU A 113 14.77 8.34 -31.85
N SER A 114 15.83 9.14 -31.92
CA SER A 114 16.52 9.42 -33.19
C SER A 114 17.27 8.19 -33.72
N GLN A 115 17.83 7.36 -32.84
CA GLN A 115 18.47 6.09 -33.21
C GLN A 115 17.46 5.06 -33.75
N GLU A 116 16.24 5.04 -33.23
CA GLU A 116 15.14 4.17 -33.71
C GLU A 116 14.48 4.69 -35.00
N GLY A 117 15.01 5.76 -35.61
CA GLY A 117 14.54 6.30 -36.88
C GLY A 117 13.36 7.26 -36.79
N VAL A 118 12.96 7.68 -35.58
CA VAL A 118 11.96 8.74 -35.40
C VAL A 118 12.67 10.09 -35.57
N THR A 119 12.73 10.58 -36.80
CA THR A 119 13.41 11.85 -37.14
C THR A 119 12.46 13.03 -37.27
N GLU A 120 11.16 12.79 -37.34
CA GLU A 120 10.15 13.85 -37.44
C GLU A 120 9.98 14.56 -36.09
N GLU A 121 10.24 15.87 -36.07
CA GLU A 121 10.20 16.71 -34.86
C GLU A 121 8.86 16.61 -34.11
N ARG A 122 7.73 16.59 -34.83
CA ARG A 122 6.39 16.47 -34.22
C ARG A 122 6.22 15.12 -33.50
N SER A 123 6.67 14.05 -34.13
CA SER A 123 6.61 12.70 -33.55
C SER A 123 7.54 12.55 -32.35
N GLN A 124 8.74 13.15 -32.41
CA GLN A 124 9.67 13.21 -31.28
C GLN A 124 9.09 13.99 -30.10
N LEU A 125 8.54 15.19 -30.32
CA LEU A 125 7.91 16.01 -29.29
C LEU A 125 6.73 15.28 -28.62
N HIS A 126 5.91 14.58 -29.41
CA HIS A 126 4.80 13.81 -28.87
C HIS A 126 5.28 12.64 -28.01
N CYS A 127 6.27 11.86 -28.49
CA CYS A 127 6.85 10.76 -27.71
C CYS A 127 7.51 11.26 -26.43
N LEU A 128 8.17 12.43 -26.48
CA LEU A 128 8.80 13.06 -25.31
C LEU A 128 7.76 13.47 -24.27
N ARG A 129 6.65 14.08 -24.68
CA ARG A 129 5.55 14.41 -23.75
C ARG A 129 4.97 13.15 -23.11
N LEU A 130 4.65 12.15 -23.92
CA LEU A 130 4.16 10.87 -23.42
C LEU A 130 5.13 10.23 -22.41
N PHE A 131 6.43 10.32 -22.67
CA PHE A 131 7.48 9.88 -21.77
C PHE A 131 7.46 10.65 -20.45
N GLN A 132 7.42 11.99 -20.50
CA GLN A 132 7.41 12.86 -19.33
C GLN A 132 6.16 12.63 -18.46
N ASP A 133 4.98 12.58 -19.08
CA ASP A 133 3.71 12.32 -18.39
C ASP A 133 3.74 10.96 -17.69
N THR A 134 4.27 9.93 -18.37
CA THR A 134 4.40 8.60 -17.79
C THR A 134 5.43 8.57 -16.66
N GLN A 135 6.51 9.32 -16.80
CA GLN A 135 7.57 9.41 -15.78
C GLN A 135 7.06 10.10 -14.51
N GLU A 136 6.29 11.19 -14.65
CA GLU A 136 5.64 11.88 -13.53
C GLU A 136 4.69 10.95 -12.79
N LEU A 137 3.83 10.23 -13.53
CA LEU A 137 2.92 9.24 -12.94
C LEU A 137 3.68 8.12 -12.21
N MET A 138 4.76 7.61 -12.79
CA MET A 138 5.60 6.58 -12.14
C MET A 138 6.27 7.09 -10.86
N ARG A 139 6.71 8.36 -10.83
CA ARG A 139 7.26 8.97 -9.62
C ARG A 139 6.21 9.07 -8.52
N SER A 140 5.03 9.59 -8.86
CA SER A 140 3.90 9.68 -7.92
C SER A 140 3.53 8.30 -7.33
N LEU A 141 3.46 7.26 -8.17
CA LEU A 141 3.23 5.88 -7.68
C LEU A 141 4.35 5.37 -6.78
N SER A 142 5.60 5.75 -7.06
CA SER A 142 6.76 5.35 -6.25
C SER A 142 6.75 6.06 -4.88
N ASP A 143 6.39 7.33 -4.84
CA ASP A 143 6.21 8.09 -3.60
C ASP A 143 5.07 7.50 -2.76
N ASN A 144 3.93 7.18 -3.38
CA ASN A 144 2.81 6.52 -2.73
C ASN A 144 3.19 5.14 -2.18
N PHE A 145 3.95 4.35 -2.95
CA PHE A 145 4.44 3.05 -2.50
C PHE A 145 5.38 3.17 -1.30
N ARG A 146 6.27 4.16 -1.30
CA ARG A 146 7.15 4.45 -0.17
C ARG A 146 6.34 4.80 1.08
N LEU A 147 5.36 5.70 0.96
CA LEU A 147 4.50 6.09 2.08
C LEU A 147 3.73 4.89 2.65
N LEU A 148 3.14 4.04 1.80
CA LEU A 148 2.47 2.82 2.26
C LEU A 148 3.43 1.84 2.95
N ASN A 149 4.69 1.80 2.52
CA ASN A 149 5.70 0.97 3.15
C ASN A 149 6.08 1.47 4.55
N GLU A 150 6.22 2.79 4.72
CA GLU A 150 6.45 3.42 6.03
C GLU A 150 5.27 3.16 6.98
N ILE A 151 4.05 3.32 6.46
CA ILE A 151 2.79 3.00 7.14
C ILE A 151 2.76 1.53 7.59
N GLU A 152 3.10 0.59 6.70
CA GLU A 152 3.09 -0.84 7.03
C GLU A 152 4.05 -1.16 8.19
N ILE A 153 5.27 -0.63 8.14
CA ILE A 153 6.28 -0.82 9.20
C ILE A 153 5.74 -0.29 10.53
N TYR A 154 5.20 0.93 10.53
CA TYR A 154 4.61 1.54 11.72
C TYR A 154 3.47 0.70 12.33
N LEU A 155 2.56 0.19 11.48
CA LEU A 155 1.47 -0.66 11.94
C LEU A 155 1.97 -2.00 12.50
N GLN A 156 3.00 -2.59 11.87
CA GLN A 156 3.61 -3.83 12.35
C GLN A 156 4.22 -3.65 13.74
N ASP A 157 4.92 -2.54 13.99
CA ASP A 157 5.49 -2.24 15.30
C ASP A 157 4.40 -2.16 16.39
N TRP A 158 3.30 -1.46 16.11
CA TRP A 158 2.17 -1.40 17.04
C TRP A 158 1.47 -2.74 17.22
N LEU A 159 1.35 -3.53 16.17
CA LEU A 159 0.78 -4.87 16.26
C LEU A 159 1.59 -5.74 17.22
N TRP A 160 2.92 -5.72 17.13
CA TRP A 160 3.78 -6.43 18.06
C TRP A 160 3.62 -5.91 19.50
N GLY A 161 3.52 -4.60 19.69
CA GLY A 161 3.26 -3.99 20.99
C GLY A 161 1.95 -4.45 21.63
N LEU A 162 0.86 -4.46 20.87
CA LEU A 162 -0.45 -4.90 21.34
C LEU A 162 -0.51 -6.42 21.58
N ILE A 163 0.14 -7.23 20.74
CA ILE A 163 0.28 -8.68 20.98
C ILE A 163 1.01 -8.90 22.31
N TYR A 164 2.12 -8.21 22.55
CA TYR A 164 2.86 -8.32 23.80
C TYR A 164 1.99 -7.93 25.01
N GLN A 165 1.23 -6.83 24.92
CA GLN A 165 0.32 -6.42 25.99
C GLN A 165 -0.78 -7.45 26.23
N SER A 166 -1.39 -8.00 25.18
CA SER A 166 -2.45 -9.00 25.28
C SER A 166 -1.99 -10.27 25.99
N THR A 167 -0.85 -10.83 25.59
CA THR A 167 -0.27 -12.03 26.21
C THR A 167 0.11 -11.80 27.67
N ARG A 168 0.63 -10.61 28.01
CA ARG A 168 0.93 -10.26 29.40
C ARG A 168 -0.34 -10.15 30.25
N GLN A 169 -1.41 -9.57 29.70
CA GLN A 169 -2.67 -9.42 30.42
C GLN A 169 -3.34 -10.78 30.68
N GLU A 170 -3.38 -11.66 29.68
CA GLU A 170 -3.84 -13.04 29.85
C GLU A 170 -3.05 -13.81 30.92
N CYS A 171 -1.73 -13.59 30.99
CA CYS A 171 -0.88 -14.19 32.00
C CYS A 171 -1.24 -13.69 33.41
N VAL A 172 -1.41 -12.37 33.57
CA VAL A 172 -1.81 -11.75 34.84
C VAL A 172 -3.17 -12.27 35.29
N ASP A 173 -4.17 -12.29 34.40
CA ASP A 173 -5.53 -12.75 34.73
C ASP A 173 -5.54 -14.22 35.17
N ARG A 174 -4.75 -15.09 34.53
CA ARG A 174 -4.60 -16.49 34.95
C ARG A 174 -3.93 -16.62 36.32
N THR A 175 -2.96 -15.77 36.64
CA THR A 175 -2.31 -15.79 37.97
C THR A 175 -3.22 -15.28 39.08
N VAL A 176 -4.09 -14.29 38.79
CA VAL A 176 -5.08 -13.78 39.76
C VAL A 176 -6.13 -14.86 40.05
N ILE A 177 -6.67 -15.50 39.02
CA ILE A 177 -7.65 -16.61 39.18
C ILE A 177 -7.03 -17.78 39.96
N ALA A 178 -5.78 -18.14 39.67
CA ALA A 178 -5.06 -19.18 40.42
C ALA A 178 -4.75 -18.77 41.88
N GLY A 179 -4.60 -17.48 42.16
CA GLY A 179 -4.44 -16.91 43.49
C GLY A 179 -5.73 -16.95 44.30
N GLU A 180 -6.86 -16.55 43.72
CA GLU A 180 -8.19 -16.58 44.37
C GLU A 180 -8.65 -18.01 44.67
N ALA A 181 -8.37 -18.97 43.78
CA ALA A 181 -8.66 -20.39 44.02
C ALA A 181 -7.87 -20.98 45.21
N LYS A 182 -6.75 -20.37 45.60
CA LYS A 182 -5.90 -20.80 46.72
C LYS A 182 -6.42 -20.33 48.09
N TRP A 183 -7.34 -19.37 48.13
CA TRP A 183 -7.93 -18.85 49.37
C TRP A 183 -9.39 -19.31 49.59
N ALA A 184 -9.92 -20.13 48.67
CA ALA A 184 -11.28 -20.67 48.72
C ALA A 184 -11.36 -22.14 49.17
N LEU A 185 -10.26 -22.71 49.67
CA LEU A 185 -10.14 -24.05 50.29
C LEU A 185 -9.58 -23.91 51.71
#